data_AF-A0A453BZD9-F1
#
_entry.id   AF-A0A453BZD9-F1
#
_cell.length_a   1.000
_cell.length_b   1.000
_cell.length_c   1.000
_cell.angle_alpha   90.00
_cell.angle_beta   90.00
_cell.angle_gamma   90.00
#
_symmetry.space_group_name_H-M   'P 1'
#
loop_
_entity.id
_entity.type
_entity.pdbx_description
1 polymer ?
#
loop_
_entity_poly.entity_id
_entity_poly.type
_entity_poly.pdbx_seq_one_letter_code
_entity_poly.pdbx_strand_id
1 'polypeptide(L)'
;ASHATAQRTLAEAFALQSPSMEATAPSVGAGANGSLAAAARAQVGPPTNPMATALLTDQYQFSMAYAYWKAGKHADHAVFDLYFRKNPFGGEFTVFAGLEECIKFIANFKFTEDEISFLQSVMPMCEDAFFDYLRGIDCSDVEVYSIPEGSVVFPKVPLMRVEGPVAV
;
A
#
# COMPACT_ATOMS: atom_id res chain seq x y z
N ALA A 1 27.34 -18.64 12.95
CA ALA A 1 27.41 -17.69 14.07
C ALA A 1 28.01 -16.32 13.69
N SER A 2 28.86 -16.18 12.67
CA SER A 2 29.48 -14.88 12.32
C SER A 2 28.66 -13.94 11.42
N HIS A 3 27.72 -14.45 10.61
CA HIS A 3 26.92 -13.61 9.70
C HIS A 3 25.88 -12.72 10.39
N ALA A 4 25.31 -13.20 11.51
CA ALA A 4 24.31 -12.43 12.27
C ALA A 4 24.94 -11.24 13.01
N THR A 5 26.20 -11.38 13.44
CA THR A 5 26.94 -10.31 14.11
C THR A 5 27.25 -9.17 13.15
N ALA A 6 27.66 -9.46 11.90
CA ALA A 6 28.00 -8.44 10.91
C ALA A 6 26.81 -7.59 10.46
N GLN A 7 25.61 -8.17 10.35
CA GLN A 7 24.39 -7.42 10.02
C GLN A 7 23.95 -6.51 11.17
N ARG A 8 24.23 -6.90 12.42
CA ARG A 8 23.94 -6.09 13.61
C ARG A 8 24.86 -4.87 13.69
N THR A 9 26.14 -5.03 13.36
CA THR A 9 27.10 -3.91 13.33
C THR A 9 26.82 -2.91 12.22
N LEU A 10 26.34 -3.36 11.06
CA LEU A 10 25.97 -2.46 9.95
C LEU A 10 24.70 -1.64 10.26
N ALA A 11 23.71 -2.25 10.92
CA ALA A 11 22.51 -1.54 11.36
C ALA A 11 22.83 -0.51 12.47
N GLU A 12 23.73 -0.85 13.39
CA GLU A 12 24.20 0.08 14.44
C GLU A 12 25.06 1.21 13.86
N ALA A 13 25.88 0.93 12.83
CA ALA A 13 26.67 1.96 12.15
C ALA A 13 25.79 2.96 11.38
N PHE A 14 24.69 2.49 10.75
CA PHE A 14 23.76 3.37 10.05
C PHE A 14 22.95 4.26 11.02
N ALA A 15 22.60 3.73 12.21
CA ALA A 15 21.95 4.49 13.27
C ALA A 15 22.85 5.59 13.86
N LEU A 16 24.17 5.39 13.88
CA LEU A 16 25.13 6.35 14.43
C LEU A 16 25.54 7.47 13.46
N GLN A 17 25.24 7.34 12.17
CA GLN A 17 25.62 8.33 11.14
C GLN A 17 24.52 9.33 10.78
N SER A 18 23.35 9.26 11.44
CA SER A 18 22.23 10.17 11.19
C SER A 18 22.39 11.43 12.07
N PRO A 19 22.70 12.62 11.53
CA PRO A 19 22.66 13.84 12.32
C PRO A 19 21.22 14.06 12.79
N SER A 20 21.07 14.28 14.09
CA SER A 20 19.82 14.64 14.76
C SER A 20 19.20 15.86 14.09
N MET A 21 18.31 15.64 13.13
CA MET A 21 17.41 16.68 12.65
C MET A 21 16.19 16.62 13.56
N GLU A 22 16.27 17.39 14.65
CA GLU A 22 15.16 17.65 15.57
C GLU A 22 14.11 18.47 14.81
N ALA A 23 13.23 17.78 14.09
CA ALA A 23 12.03 18.36 13.54
C ALA A 23 11.08 18.62 14.71
N THR A 24 11.15 19.83 15.25
CA THR A 24 10.12 20.36 16.16
C THR A 24 8.78 20.29 15.42
N ALA A 25 7.91 19.37 15.83
CA ALA A 25 6.56 19.26 15.30
C ALA A 25 5.78 20.55 15.64
N PRO A 26 5.21 21.27 14.66
CA PRO A 26 4.21 22.27 14.99
C PRO A 26 2.97 21.53 15.50
N SER A 27 2.40 22.00 16.60
CA SER A 27 1.12 21.52 17.11
C SER A 27 0.02 21.86 16.10
N VAL A 28 -0.37 20.91 15.25
CA VAL A 28 -1.42 21.09 14.25
C VAL A 28 -2.75 20.60 14.82
N GLY A 29 -3.68 21.54 15.01
CA GLY A 29 -5.08 21.25 15.33
C GLY A 29 -5.75 20.44 14.23
N ALA A 30 -6.67 19.56 14.65
CA ALA A 30 -7.30 18.48 13.90
C ALA A 30 -8.24 18.89 12.72
N GLY A 31 -7.92 19.93 11.95
CA GLY A 31 -8.81 20.47 10.91
C GLY A 31 -8.23 20.77 9.53
N ALA A 32 -6.93 20.58 9.29
CA ALA A 32 -6.26 21.09 8.07
C ALA A 32 -5.74 20.01 7.08
N ASN A 33 -5.69 18.73 7.46
CA ASN A 33 -5.08 17.69 6.60
C ASN A 33 -5.91 17.34 5.35
N GLY A 34 -7.22 17.61 5.36
CA GLY A 34 -8.12 17.28 4.25
C GLY A 34 -7.85 18.08 2.97
N SER A 35 -7.35 19.32 3.06
CA SER A 35 -7.15 20.17 1.87
C SER A 35 -5.85 19.88 1.10
N LEU A 36 -4.82 19.35 1.79
CA LEU A 36 -3.54 18.97 1.19
C LEU A 36 -3.63 17.62 0.46
N ALA A 37 -4.35 16.65 1.04
CA ALA A 37 -4.58 15.35 0.41
C ALA A 37 -5.40 15.46 -0.89
N ALA A 38 -6.41 16.35 -0.92
CA ALA A 38 -7.19 16.63 -2.13
C ALA A 38 -6.36 17.30 -3.24
N ALA A 39 -5.45 18.21 -2.87
CA ALA A 39 -4.55 18.88 -3.82
C ALA A 39 -3.47 17.94 -4.39
N ALA A 40 -2.98 16.99 -3.58
CA ALA A 40 -2.04 15.96 -4.04
C ALA A 40 -2.70 14.99 -5.04
N ARG A 41 -3.95 14.58 -4.80
CA ARG A 41 -4.73 13.74 -5.73
C ARG A 41 -4.95 14.40 -7.09
N ALA A 42 -5.11 15.73 -7.14
CA ALA A 42 -5.31 16.47 -8.38
C ALA A 42 -4.08 16.49 -9.32
N GLN A 43 -2.90 16.07 -8.85
CA GLN A 43 -1.66 16.08 -9.64
C GLN A 43 -1.22 14.70 -10.15
N VAL A 44 -1.86 13.62 -9.71
CA VAL A 44 -1.46 12.26 -10.08
C VAL A 44 -2.20 11.81 -11.33
N GLY A 45 -1.47 11.67 -12.44
CA GLY A 45 -2.01 11.16 -13.71
C GLY A 45 -2.51 9.71 -13.62
N PRO A 46 -3.25 9.21 -14.62
CA PRO A 46 -3.67 7.82 -14.66
C PRO A 46 -2.46 6.87 -14.69
N PRO A 47 -2.63 5.60 -14.28
CA PRO A 47 -1.62 4.56 -14.46
C PRO A 47 -1.13 4.49 -15.91
N THR A 48 0.17 4.26 -16.07
CA THR A 48 0.79 4.13 -17.39
C THR A 48 0.35 2.84 -18.06
N ASN A 49 0.10 1.78 -17.28
CA ASN A 49 -0.37 0.50 -17.80
C ASN A 49 -1.90 0.40 -17.74
N PRO A 50 -2.61 0.33 -18.89
CA PRO A 50 -4.07 0.24 -18.92
C PRO A 50 -4.62 -1.08 -18.38
N MET A 51 -3.77 -2.10 -18.17
CA MET A 51 -4.18 -3.38 -17.60
C MET A 51 -4.16 -3.40 -16.06
N ALA A 52 -3.57 -2.39 -15.43
CA ALA A 52 -3.58 -2.22 -13.97
C ALA A 52 -4.95 -1.69 -13.53
N THR A 53 -5.94 -2.58 -13.48
CA THR A 53 -7.32 -2.32 -13.05
C THR A 53 -7.57 -2.86 -11.64
N ALA A 54 -8.68 -2.48 -11.01
CA ALA A 54 -9.08 -3.00 -9.71
C ALA A 54 -9.33 -4.53 -9.73
N LEU A 55 -9.70 -5.07 -10.90
CA LEU A 55 -9.89 -6.51 -11.10
C LEU A 55 -8.56 -7.27 -11.27
N LEU A 56 -7.41 -6.60 -11.45
CA LEU A 56 -6.10 -7.23 -11.53
C LEU A 56 -5.61 -7.68 -10.14
N THR A 57 -6.32 -8.64 -9.58
CA THR A 57 -6.04 -9.26 -8.29
C THR A 57 -6.50 -10.72 -8.31
N ASP A 58 -6.09 -11.50 -7.31
CA ASP A 58 -6.57 -12.86 -7.19
C ASP A 58 -8.01 -12.91 -6.66
N GLN A 59 -8.75 -13.96 -7.01
CA GLN A 59 -10.12 -14.16 -6.50
C GLN A 59 -10.15 -14.26 -4.97
N TYR A 60 -9.05 -14.68 -4.36
CA TYR A 60 -8.94 -14.82 -2.92
C TYR A 60 -9.11 -13.48 -2.19
N GLN A 61 -8.58 -12.37 -2.73
CA GLN A 61 -8.78 -11.04 -2.15
C GLN A 61 -10.27 -10.68 -2.02
N PHE A 62 -11.08 -10.94 -3.05
CA PHE A 62 -12.52 -10.67 -2.98
C PHE A 62 -13.24 -11.55 -1.96
N SER A 63 -12.86 -12.84 -1.89
CA SER A 63 -13.43 -13.75 -0.89
C SER A 63 -13.08 -13.34 0.55
N MET A 64 -11.87 -12.82 0.78
CA MET A 64 -11.46 -12.26 2.07
C MET A 64 -12.19 -10.95 2.38
N ALA A 65 -12.27 -10.04 1.43
CA ALA A 65 -13.01 -8.78 1.59
C ALA A 65 -14.47 -9.05 1.97
N TYR A 66 -15.11 -10.04 1.32
CA TYR A 66 -16.45 -10.49 1.69
C TYR A 66 -16.50 -11.05 3.13
N ALA A 67 -15.53 -11.86 3.54
CA ALA A 67 -15.46 -12.37 4.91
C ALA A 67 -15.31 -11.25 5.95
N TYR A 68 -14.47 -10.23 5.70
CA TYR A 68 -14.35 -9.06 6.57
C TYR A 68 -15.63 -8.21 6.60
N TRP A 69 -16.25 -8.00 5.44
CA TRP A 69 -17.50 -7.28 5.33
C TRP A 69 -18.61 -7.98 6.11
N LYS A 70 -18.76 -9.29 5.93
CA LYS A 70 -19.76 -10.12 6.62
C LYS A 70 -19.53 -10.19 8.13
N ALA A 71 -18.27 -10.16 8.57
CA ALA A 71 -17.89 -10.10 9.97
C ALA A 71 -18.03 -8.70 10.59
N GLY A 72 -18.35 -7.66 9.81
CA GLY A 72 -18.43 -6.28 10.27
C GLY A 72 -17.07 -5.66 10.60
N LYS A 73 -15.97 -6.21 10.05
CA LYS A 73 -14.57 -5.85 10.33
C LYS A 73 -13.87 -5.18 9.16
N HIS A 74 -14.57 -4.90 8.06
CA HIS A 74 -14.00 -4.33 6.84
C HIS A 74 -13.37 -2.94 7.06
N ALA A 75 -13.82 -2.19 8.07
CA ALA A 75 -13.30 -0.89 8.46
C ALA A 75 -12.20 -0.96 9.56
N ASP A 76 -11.83 -2.16 10.01
CA ASP A 76 -10.77 -2.31 11.01
C ASP A 76 -9.44 -1.83 10.41
N HIS A 77 -8.69 -1.05 11.18
CA HIS A 77 -7.40 -0.51 10.75
C HIS A 77 -6.33 -1.61 10.69
N ALA A 78 -5.68 -1.73 9.54
CA ALA A 78 -4.62 -2.70 9.27
C ALA A 78 -3.35 -2.01 8.74
N VAL A 79 -2.21 -2.67 8.93
CA VAL A 79 -0.90 -2.21 8.48
C VAL A 79 -0.19 -3.35 7.77
N PHE A 80 0.25 -3.09 6.54
CA PHE A 80 0.97 -4.06 5.70
C PHE A 80 2.35 -3.53 5.33
N ASP A 81 3.39 -4.32 5.61
CA ASP A 81 4.78 -4.02 5.26
C ASP A 81 5.22 -4.85 4.03
N LEU A 82 5.63 -4.17 2.97
CA LEU A 82 6.26 -4.75 1.80
C LEU A 82 7.77 -4.89 2.03
N TYR A 83 8.28 -6.11 1.97
CA TYR A 83 9.70 -6.41 1.99
C TYR A 83 10.01 -7.67 1.19
N PHE A 84 11.28 -7.85 0.82
CA PHE A 84 11.75 -9.05 0.14
C PHE A 84 12.73 -9.84 1.01
N ARG A 85 12.83 -11.15 0.79
CA ARG A 85 13.57 -12.06 1.69
C ARG A 85 15.00 -12.37 1.24
N LYS A 86 15.28 -12.28 -0.05
CA LYS A 86 16.56 -12.62 -0.68
C LYS A 86 16.84 -11.66 -1.82
N ASN A 87 18.09 -11.27 -2.00
CA ASN A 87 18.46 -10.45 -3.15
C ASN A 87 18.17 -11.19 -4.47
N PRO A 88 17.58 -10.51 -5.46
CA PRO A 88 17.41 -11.07 -6.78
C PRO A 88 18.78 -11.29 -7.45
N PHE A 89 18.83 -12.25 -8.36
CA PHE A 89 20.03 -12.57 -9.18
C PHE A 89 21.31 -12.95 -8.40
N GLY A 90 21.22 -13.20 -7.09
CA GLY A 90 22.39 -13.47 -6.23
C GLY A 90 23.29 -12.26 -6.01
N GLY A 91 22.80 -11.05 -6.30
CA GLY A 91 23.55 -9.80 -6.09
C GLY A 91 23.67 -9.41 -4.62
N GLU A 92 24.54 -8.44 -4.33
CA GLU A 92 24.76 -7.93 -2.97
C GLU A 92 23.80 -6.79 -2.60
N PHE A 93 23.25 -6.09 -3.60
CA PHE A 93 22.35 -4.97 -3.42
C PHE A 93 21.16 -5.04 -4.38
N THR A 94 20.07 -4.35 -4.04
CA THR A 94 18.88 -4.20 -4.87
C THR A 94 18.53 -2.71 -4.94
N VAL A 95 18.00 -2.25 -6.06
CA VAL A 95 17.51 -0.87 -6.21
C VAL A 95 15.98 -0.90 -6.22
N PHE A 96 15.34 -0.05 -5.43
CA PHE A 96 13.88 0.06 -5.39
C PHE A 96 13.36 0.91 -6.55
N ALA A 97 12.34 0.41 -7.26
CA ALA A 97 11.71 1.07 -8.40
C ALA A 97 10.23 0.70 -8.51
N GLY A 98 9.44 1.56 -9.16
CA GLY A 98 8.00 1.36 -9.39
C GLY A 98 7.07 2.06 -8.39
N LEU A 99 7.60 2.98 -7.58
CA LEU A 99 6.80 3.73 -6.59
C LEU A 99 5.81 4.67 -7.29
N GLU A 100 6.25 5.34 -8.37
CA GLU A 100 5.41 6.26 -9.13
C GLU A 100 4.13 5.59 -9.66
N GLU A 101 4.27 4.42 -10.27
CA GLU A 101 3.14 3.68 -10.84
C GLU A 101 2.19 3.18 -9.75
N CYS A 102 2.74 2.77 -8.59
CA CYS A 102 1.95 2.36 -7.43
C CYS A 102 1.07 3.52 -6.92
N ILE A 103 1.63 4.73 -6.80
CA ILE A 103 0.88 5.92 -6.38
C ILE A 103 -0.22 6.27 -7.39
N LYS A 104 0.08 6.19 -8.70
CA LYS A 104 -0.91 6.41 -9.77
C LYS A 104 -2.07 5.41 -9.70
N PHE A 105 -1.77 4.14 -9.44
CA PHE A 105 -2.79 3.10 -9.30
C PHE A 105 -3.70 3.36 -8.09
N ILE A 106 -3.12 3.58 -6.90
CA ILE A 106 -3.88 3.84 -5.67
C ILE A 106 -4.75 5.11 -5.81
N ALA A 107 -4.21 6.17 -6.42
CA ALA A 107 -4.94 7.43 -6.60
C ALA A 107 -6.16 7.30 -7.54
N ASN A 108 -6.11 6.37 -8.50
CA ASN A 108 -7.15 6.16 -9.52
C ASN A 108 -7.95 4.86 -9.31
N PHE A 109 -7.77 4.20 -8.16
CA PHE A 109 -8.42 2.92 -7.86
C PHE A 109 -9.93 3.09 -7.75
N LYS A 110 -10.67 2.49 -8.68
CA LYS A 110 -12.14 2.41 -8.70
C LYS A 110 -12.59 1.18 -9.46
N PHE A 111 -13.73 0.62 -9.05
CA PHE A 111 -14.42 -0.42 -9.81
C PHE A 111 -15.34 0.20 -10.86
N THR A 112 -15.35 -0.38 -12.05
CA THR A 112 -16.32 -0.08 -13.10
C THR A 112 -17.55 -0.98 -12.96
N GLU A 113 -18.70 -0.55 -13.50
CA GLU A 113 -19.94 -1.33 -13.40
C GLU A 113 -19.84 -2.69 -14.13
N ASP A 114 -19.06 -2.76 -15.20
CA ASP A 114 -18.79 -4.00 -15.94
C ASP A 114 -17.99 -4.99 -15.08
N GLU A 115 -17.00 -4.52 -14.31
CA GLU A 115 -16.22 -5.34 -13.38
C GLU A 115 -17.09 -5.84 -12.22
N ILE A 116 -17.97 -4.99 -11.68
CA ILE A 116 -18.92 -5.40 -10.63
C ILE A 116 -19.87 -6.48 -11.15
N SER A 117 -20.42 -6.29 -12.35
CA SER A 117 -21.29 -7.27 -13.00
C SER A 117 -20.57 -8.61 -13.23
N PHE A 118 -19.28 -8.55 -13.60
CA PHE A 118 -18.44 -9.73 -13.71
C PHE A 118 -18.24 -10.42 -12.34
N LEU A 119 -17.93 -9.67 -11.29
CA LEU A 119 -17.77 -10.19 -9.93
C LEU A 119 -19.04 -10.87 -9.42
N GLN A 120 -20.22 -10.32 -9.70
CA GLN A 120 -21.50 -10.96 -9.38
C GLN A 120 -21.65 -12.33 -10.05
N SER A 121 -21.20 -12.45 -11.31
CA SER A 121 -21.27 -13.71 -12.05
C SER A 121 -20.32 -14.79 -11.50
N VAL A 122 -19.14 -14.40 -11.00
CA VAL A 122 -18.14 -15.35 -10.48
C VAL A 122 -18.29 -15.64 -8.98
N MET A 123 -19.01 -14.79 -8.24
CA MET A 123 -19.25 -14.92 -6.81
C MET A 123 -20.76 -14.89 -6.47
N PRO A 124 -21.58 -15.82 -7.01
CA PRO A 124 -23.04 -15.81 -6.85
C PRO A 124 -23.51 -16.09 -5.41
N MET A 125 -22.61 -16.51 -4.52
CA MET A 125 -22.91 -16.78 -3.11
C MET A 125 -22.81 -15.53 -2.22
N CYS A 126 -22.35 -14.40 -2.77
CA CYS A 126 -22.21 -13.14 -2.04
C CYS A 126 -23.50 -12.32 -2.11
N GLU A 127 -23.74 -11.53 -1.06
CA GLU A 127 -24.94 -10.68 -0.95
C GLU A 127 -24.83 -9.45 -1.85
N ASP A 128 -25.95 -9.01 -2.44
CA ASP A 128 -26.01 -7.82 -3.31
C ASP A 128 -25.43 -6.56 -2.64
N ALA A 129 -25.65 -6.41 -1.34
CA ALA A 129 -25.13 -5.31 -0.53
C ALA A 129 -23.59 -5.28 -0.45
N PHE A 130 -22.91 -6.42 -0.64
CA PHE A 130 -21.45 -6.44 -0.74
C PHE A 130 -20.97 -5.81 -2.04
N PHE A 131 -21.69 -6.01 -3.15
CA PHE A 131 -21.34 -5.39 -4.43
C PHE A 131 -21.61 -3.87 -4.40
N ASP A 132 -22.65 -3.42 -3.68
CA ASP A 132 -22.86 -1.99 -3.39
C ASP A 132 -21.71 -1.40 -2.58
N TYR A 133 -21.18 -2.15 -1.61
CA TYR A 133 -19.97 -1.77 -0.87
C TYR A 133 -18.77 -1.63 -1.82
N LEU A 134 -18.51 -2.61 -2.70
CA LEU A 134 -17.42 -2.55 -3.67
C LEU A 134 -17.51 -1.32 -4.60
N ARG A 135 -18.72 -0.93 -5.04
CA ARG A 135 -18.92 0.29 -5.86
C ARG A 135 -18.48 1.57 -5.14
N GLY A 136 -18.59 1.60 -3.81
CA GLY A 136 -18.24 2.75 -2.99
C GLY A 136 -16.79 2.77 -2.50
N ILE A 137 -16.00 1.71 -2.74
CA ILE A 137 -14.61 1.64 -2.30
C ILE A 137 -13.77 2.69 -3.04
N ASP A 138 -13.01 3.44 -2.26
CA ASP A 138 -11.89 4.23 -2.74
C ASP A 138 -10.71 4.10 -1.75
N CYS A 139 -9.51 4.50 -2.19
CA CYS A 139 -8.32 4.49 -1.34
C CYS A 139 -8.13 5.83 -0.60
N SER A 140 -9.21 6.51 -0.16
CA SER A 140 -9.10 7.82 0.51
C SER A 140 -8.53 7.76 1.91
N ASP A 141 -8.85 6.71 2.65
CA ASP A 141 -8.38 6.47 4.00
C ASP A 141 -7.10 5.62 4.04
N VAL A 142 -6.41 5.47 2.90
CA VAL A 142 -5.17 4.70 2.77
C VAL A 142 -3.97 5.62 2.80
N GLU A 143 -3.04 5.34 3.71
CA GLU A 143 -1.76 6.03 3.82
C GLU A 143 -0.62 5.12 3.32
N VAL A 144 0.31 5.70 2.55
CA VAL A 144 1.45 4.98 1.99
C VAL A 144 2.74 5.66 2.43
N TYR A 145 3.59 4.90 3.10
CA TYR A 145 4.93 5.30 3.50
C TYR A 145 5.94 4.49 2.69
N SER A 146 6.93 5.13 2.06
CA SER A 146 7.92 4.40 1.28
C SER A 146 9.27 5.10 1.28
N ILE A 147 10.33 4.32 1.08
CA ILE A 147 11.65 4.84 0.71
C ILE A 147 11.61 5.44 -0.71
N PRO A 148 12.44 6.46 -1.02
CA PRO A 148 12.48 7.03 -2.35
C PRO A 148 12.90 6.01 -3.41
N GLU A 149 12.27 6.09 -4.58
CA GLU A 149 12.68 5.34 -5.77
C GLU A 149 14.15 5.65 -6.16
N GLY A 150 14.88 4.64 -6.60
CA GLY A 150 16.32 4.70 -6.87
C GLY A 150 17.21 4.42 -5.65
N SER A 151 16.63 4.24 -4.46
CA SER A 151 17.39 3.90 -3.25
C SER A 151 17.92 2.47 -3.26
N VAL A 152 19.09 2.25 -2.65
CA VAL A 152 19.63 0.91 -2.42
C VAL A 152 18.94 0.28 -1.21
N VAL A 153 18.47 -0.96 -1.38
CA VAL A 153 17.65 -1.68 -0.41
C VAL A 153 18.20 -3.07 -0.12
N PHE A 154 17.89 -3.55 1.08
CA PHE A 154 18.40 -4.82 1.60
C PHE A 154 17.26 -5.77 2.00
N PRO A 155 17.51 -7.09 1.98
CA PRO A 155 16.50 -8.06 2.36
C PRO A 155 16.03 -7.88 3.81
N LYS A 156 14.76 -8.19 4.06
CA LYS A 156 14.10 -8.14 5.38
C LYS A 156 14.03 -6.75 6.01
N VAL A 157 14.15 -5.71 5.19
CA VAL A 157 13.87 -4.32 5.57
C VAL A 157 12.59 -3.87 4.87
N PRO A 158 11.63 -3.24 5.57
CA PRO A 158 10.43 -2.68 4.93
C PRO A 158 10.79 -1.63 3.89
N LEU A 159 10.22 -1.76 2.68
CA LEU A 159 10.38 -0.83 1.57
C LEU A 159 9.19 0.13 1.47
N MET A 160 8.01 -0.41 1.72
CA MET A 160 6.77 0.35 1.67
C MET A 160 5.85 -0.18 2.76
N ARG A 161 5.12 0.72 3.40
CA ARG A 161 4.08 0.42 4.37
C ARG A 161 2.79 1.03 3.88
N VAL A 162 1.72 0.25 3.96
CA VAL A 162 0.36 0.68 3.64
C VAL A 162 -0.48 0.55 4.91
N GLU A 163 -1.13 1.64 5.30
CA GLU A 163 -2.01 1.72 6.47
C GLU A 163 -3.41 2.13 6.02
N GLY A 164 -4.46 1.55 6.59
CA GLY A 164 -5.85 1.87 6.21
C GLY A 164 -6.86 0.78 6.59
N PRO A 165 -8.10 0.85 6.08
CA PRO A 165 -9.11 -0.18 6.29
C PRO A 165 -8.68 -1.53 5.69
N VAL A 166 -8.86 -2.64 6.43
CA VAL A 166 -8.38 -3.98 6.04
C VAL A 166 -8.97 -4.52 4.74
N ALA A 167 -10.14 -4.04 4.33
CA ALA A 167 -10.84 -4.51 3.14
C ALA A 167 -10.57 -3.68 1.88
N VAL A 168 -9.74 -2.62 1.97
CA VAL A 168 -9.40 -1.69 0.89
C VAL A 168 -7.95 -1.91 0.44
#